data_AF-A0A259NF63-F1
#
_entry.id   AF-A0A259NF63-F1
#
_cell.length_a   1.000
_cell.length_b   1.000
_cell.length_c   1.000
_cell.angle_alpha   90.00
_cell.angle_beta   90.00
_cell.angle_gamma   90.00
#
_symmetry.space_group_name_H-M   'P 1'
#
loop_
_entity.id
_entity.type
_entity.pdbx_description
1 polymer ?
#
loop_
_entity_poly.entity_id
_entity_poly.type
_entity_poly.pdbx_seq_one_letter_code
_entity_poly.pdbx_strand_id
1 'polypeptide(L)'
;MAYTTFNRNINDQLKEPMFFGNAVNVSRYDQQKYPIFEKLIEKQLSFFWRPEEIDVSKDRIDFQQLPEHEKHIFISNLKYQTLLDSVQGRSPNVALLPIVSIPELETWIETWAFSETIHSRSYTHI
;
A
#
# COMPACT_ATOMS: atom_id res chain seq x y z
N MET A 1 -9.23 -14.22 21.08
CA MET A 1 -7.96 -14.94 20.92
C MET A 1 -6.85 -13.91 20.90
N ALA A 2 -5.70 -14.20 21.53
CA ALA A 2 -4.52 -13.35 21.36
C ALA A 2 -3.97 -13.52 19.94
N TYR A 3 -3.44 -12.45 19.34
CA TYR A 3 -2.74 -12.51 18.06
C TYR A 3 -1.53 -13.47 18.14
N THR A 4 -1.26 -14.20 17.05
CA THR A 4 -0.06 -15.02 16.88
C THR A 4 0.51 -14.77 15.50
N THR A 5 1.82 -14.59 15.40
CA THR A 5 2.53 -14.44 14.11
C THR A 5 2.61 -15.75 13.34
N PHE A 6 2.45 -16.89 14.00
CA PHE A 6 2.45 -18.20 13.35
C PHE A 6 1.48 -19.14 14.06
N ASN A 7 0.33 -19.40 13.45
CA ASN A 7 -0.64 -20.36 13.96
C ASN A 7 -0.19 -21.80 13.65
N ARG A 8 0.03 -22.61 14.70
CA ARG A 8 0.47 -24.01 14.55
C ARG A 8 -0.65 -24.97 14.16
N ASN A 9 -1.91 -24.53 14.23
CA ASN A 9 -3.04 -25.34 13.79
C ASN A 9 -3.04 -25.45 12.27
N ILE A 10 -3.14 -26.67 11.76
CA ILE A 10 -3.30 -26.92 10.34
C ILE A 10 -4.76 -26.62 9.98
N ASN A 11 -4.97 -25.60 9.15
CA ASN A 11 -6.29 -25.16 8.70
C ASN A 11 -6.37 -25.10 7.17
N ASP A 12 -7.59 -25.11 6.64
CA ASP A 12 -7.85 -24.95 5.20
C ASP A 12 -8.08 -23.46 4.89
N GLN A 13 -7.05 -22.80 4.38
CA GLN A 13 -7.05 -21.36 4.06
C GLN A 13 -8.14 -20.98 3.04
N LEU A 14 -8.60 -21.91 2.18
CA LEU A 14 -9.67 -21.66 1.22
C LEU A 14 -11.05 -21.55 1.89
N LYS A 15 -11.18 -22.00 3.14
CA LYS A 15 -12.42 -21.94 3.92
C LYS A 15 -12.46 -20.81 4.93
N GLU A 16 -11.31 -20.25 5.33
CA GLU A 16 -11.23 -19.13 6.27
C GLU A 16 -11.94 -17.88 5.73
N PRO A 17 -12.62 -17.07 6.57
CA PRO A 17 -13.10 -15.76 6.15
C PRO A 17 -11.92 -14.84 5.77
N MET A 18 -12.19 -13.71 5.10
CA MET A 18 -11.14 -12.72 4.82
C MET A 18 -10.51 -12.17 6.12
N PHE A 19 -11.34 -11.95 7.12
CA PHE A 19 -10.95 -11.39 8.41
C PHE A 19 -11.53 -12.18 9.57
N PHE A 20 -10.88 -12.07 10.73
CA PHE A 20 -11.27 -12.64 12.03
C PHE A 20 -11.32 -14.18 12.08
N GLY A 21 -10.74 -14.87 11.09
CA GLY A 21 -10.49 -16.31 11.13
C GLY A 21 -9.20 -16.65 11.88
N ASN A 22 -8.62 -17.80 11.56
CA ASN A 22 -7.29 -18.15 12.05
C ASN A 22 -6.24 -17.22 11.42
N ALA A 23 -5.30 -16.70 12.24
CA ALA A 23 -4.16 -15.95 11.73
C ALA A 23 -3.38 -16.79 10.70
N VAL A 24 -2.92 -16.14 9.63
CA VAL A 24 -2.17 -16.78 8.56
C VAL A 24 -0.90 -17.41 9.13
N ASN A 25 -0.54 -18.59 8.60
CA ASN A 25 0.64 -19.35 8.99
C ASN A 25 1.63 -19.46 7.83
N VAL A 26 1.27 -20.19 6.78
CA VAL A 26 2.06 -20.34 5.57
C VAL A 26 1.57 -19.33 4.54
N SER A 27 2.44 -18.40 4.15
CA SER A 27 2.22 -17.52 3.00
C SER A 27 2.50 -18.31 1.72
N ARG A 28 1.43 -18.67 1.00
CA ARG A 28 1.47 -19.44 -0.25
C ARG A 28 0.57 -18.80 -1.30
N TYR A 29 0.93 -18.94 -2.57
CA TYR A 29 0.30 -18.23 -3.70
C TYR A 29 -0.05 -19.16 -4.88
N ASP A 30 0.02 -20.47 -4.67
CA ASP A 30 -0.36 -21.47 -5.68
C ASP A 30 -1.89 -21.68 -5.77
N GLN A 31 -2.64 -21.20 -4.79
CA GLN A 31 -4.10 -21.21 -4.74
C GLN A 31 -4.63 -20.01 -3.94
N GLN A 32 -5.82 -19.54 -4.28
CA GLN A 32 -6.48 -18.42 -3.58
C GLN A 32 -7.95 -18.74 -3.34
N LYS A 33 -8.48 -18.29 -2.19
CA LYS A 33 -9.93 -18.21 -1.98
C LYS A 33 -10.53 -17.12 -2.88
N TYR A 34 -9.83 -15.98 -2.97
CA TYR A 34 -10.23 -14.84 -3.79
C TYR A 34 -9.09 -14.44 -4.77
N PRO A 35 -9.10 -14.94 -6.02
CA PRO A 35 -8.05 -14.68 -7.00
C PRO A 35 -7.83 -13.22 -7.38
N ILE A 36 -8.73 -12.31 -6.98
CA ILE A 36 -8.57 -10.87 -7.25
C ILE A 36 -7.36 -10.29 -6.51
N PHE A 37 -7.06 -10.74 -5.29
CA PHE A 37 -5.94 -10.19 -4.52
C PHE A 37 -4.59 -10.58 -5.14
N GLU A 38 -4.46 -11.83 -5.61
CA GLU A 38 -3.28 -12.24 -6.39
C GLU A 38 -3.11 -11.41 -7.65
N LYS A 39 -4.18 -11.20 -8.43
CA LYS A 39 -4.14 -10.35 -9.62
C LYS A 39 -3.72 -8.91 -9.30
N LEU A 40 -4.16 -8.37 -8.17
CA LEU A 40 -3.76 -7.03 -7.72
C LEU A 40 -2.29 -6.99 -7.30
N ILE A 41 -1.79 -8.01 -6.60
CA ILE A 41 -0.38 -8.15 -6.23
C ILE A 41 0.47 -8.16 -7.51
N GLU A 42 0.20 -9.08 -8.45
CA GLU A 42 0.93 -9.18 -9.72
C GLU A 42 0.90 -7.86 -10.48
N LYS A 43 -0.27 -7.20 -10.52
CA LYS A 43 -0.43 -5.94 -11.22
C LYS A 43 0.36 -4.81 -10.55
N GLN A 44 0.32 -4.71 -9.22
CA GLN A 44 1.03 -3.67 -8.48
C GLN A 44 2.54 -3.85 -8.59
N LEU A 45 3.03 -5.09 -8.55
CA LEU A 45 4.44 -5.40 -8.80
C LEU A 45 4.85 -5.05 -10.24
N SER A 46 3.99 -5.33 -11.22
CA SER A 46 4.25 -4.96 -12.63
C SER A 46 4.32 -3.45 -12.86
N PHE A 47 3.79 -2.66 -11.92
CA PHE A 47 3.81 -1.20 -11.93
C PHE A 47 4.92 -0.60 -11.08
N PHE A 48 5.85 -1.40 -10.54
CA PHE A 48 6.95 -0.85 -9.76
C PHE A 48 7.69 0.25 -10.53
N TRP A 49 7.84 1.40 -9.89
CA TRP A 49 8.50 2.58 -10.40
C TRP A 49 9.27 3.26 -9.28
N ARG A 50 10.21 4.14 -9.63
CA ARG A 50 11.02 4.88 -8.66
C ARG A 50 10.89 6.38 -8.92
N PRO A 51 10.56 7.19 -7.91
CA PRO A 51 10.37 8.63 -8.12
C PRO A 51 11.58 9.33 -8.71
N GLU A 52 12.78 8.89 -8.32
CA GLU A 52 14.03 9.52 -8.75
C GLU A 52 14.34 9.29 -10.24
N GLU A 53 13.58 8.42 -10.92
CA GLU A 53 13.69 8.18 -12.38
C GLU A 53 12.87 9.21 -13.20
N ILE A 54 12.07 10.05 -12.54
CA ILE A 54 11.28 11.10 -13.17
C ILE A 54 11.99 12.45 -13.01
N ASP A 55 12.27 13.12 -14.13
CA ASP A 55 12.87 14.46 -14.15
C ASP A 55 11.83 15.52 -13.78
N VAL A 56 12.07 16.21 -12.66
CA VAL A 56 11.26 17.33 -12.13
C VAL A 56 12.04 18.65 -12.12
N SER A 57 13.16 18.73 -12.85
CA SER A 57 14.06 19.89 -12.81
C SER A 57 13.40 21.20 -13.27
N LYS A 58 12.41 21.12 -14.17
CA LYS A 58 11.68 22.28 -14.69
C LYS A 58 10.62 22.80 -13.72
N ASP A 59 10.04 21.93 -12.90
CA ASP A 59 8.94 22.24 -12.00
C ASP A 59 9.27 23.38 -11.04
N ARG A 60 10.53 23.53 -10.63
CA ARG A 60 10.98 24.67 -9.81
C ARG A 60 10.77 26.01 -10.51
N ILE A 61 11.13 26.09 -11.79
CA ILE A 61 11.03 27.33 -12.57
C ILE A 61 9.55 27.63 -12.81
N ASP A 62 8.80 26.61 -13.24
CA ASP A 62 7.38 26.75 -13.53
C ASP A 62 6.62 27.18 -12.26
N PHE A 63 6.86 26.53 -11.12
CA PHE A 63 6.25 26.89 -9.84
C PHE A 63 6.57 28.34 -9.42
N GLN A 64 7.80 28.82 -9.64
CA GLN A 64 8.17 30.21 -9.32
C GLN A 64 7.42 31.23 -10.19
N GLN A 65 7.13 30.88 -11.45
CA GLN A 65 6.43 31.72 -12.41
C GLN A 65 4.91 31.76 -12.21
N LEU A 66 4.34 30.81 -11.46
CA LEU A 66 2.91 30.80 -11.17
C LEU A 66 2.48 32.06 -10.39
N PRO A 67 1.27 32.59 -10.67
CA PRO A 67 0.60 33.55 -9.78
C PRO A 67 0.48 32.99 -8.36
N GLU A 68 0.50 33.87 -7.35
CA GLU A 68 0.46 33.45 -5.94
C GLU A 68 -0.75 32.58 -5.56
N HIS A 69 -1.91 32.83 -6.18
CA HIS A 69 -3.11 32.01 -5.94
C HIS A 69 -2.97 30.60 -6.54
N GLU A 70 -2.27 30.45 -7.67
CA GLU A 70 -1.99 29.14 -8.27
C GLU A 70 -0.93 28.38 -7.48
N LYS A 71 0.11 29.06 -6.96
CA LYS A 71 1.06 28.46 -6.01
C LYS A 71 0.34 27.92 -4.78
N HIS A 72 -0.60 28.70 -4.23
CA HIS A 72 -1.42 28.28 -3.10
C HIS A 72 -2.23 27.03 -3.41
N ILE A 73 -2.89 26.97 -4.58
CA ILE A 73 -3.64 25.79 -5.04
C ILE A 73 -2.71 24.57 -5.14
N PHE A 74 -1.59 24.71 -5.86
CA PHE A 74 -0.65 23.62 -6.08
C PHE A 74 -0.11 23.06 -4.76
N ILE A 75 0.42 23.93 -3.89
CA ILE A 75 1.04 23.47 -2.64
C ILE A 75 0.03 22.93 -1.63
N SER A 76 -1.20 23.46 -1.62
CA SER A 76 -2.24 22.96 -0.71
C SER A 76 -2.70 21.58 -1.13
N ASN A 77 -2.83 21.34 -2.44
CA ASN A 77 -3.13 20.02 -2.98
C ASN A 77 -2.00 19.02 -2.65
N LEU A 78 -0.74 19.39 -2.94
CA LEU A 78 0.41 18.53 -2.67
C LEU A 78 0.53 18.15 -1.19
N LYS A 79 0.37 19.13 -0.29
CA LYS A 79 0.37 18.88 1.17
C LYS A 79 -0.70 17.88 1.59
N TYR A 80 -1.90 17.97 1.01
CA TYR A 80 -2.98 17.07 1.36
C TYR A 80 -2.72 15.65 0.84
N GLN A 81 -2.17 15.50 -0.37
CA GLN A 81 -1.72 14.20 -0.89
C GLN A 81 -0.66 13.57 0.03
N THR A 82 0.35 14.36 0.44
CA THR A 82 1.39 13.89 1.37
C THR A 82 0.80 13.45 2.71
N LEU A 83 -0.20 14.17 3.24
CA LEU A 83 -0.88 13.79 4.48
C LEU A 83 -1.58 12.43 4.32
N LEU A 84 -2.33 12.24 3.24
CA LEU A 84 -3.11 11.03 3.02
C LEU A 84 -2.20 9.80 2.87
N ASP A 85 -1.17 9.86 2.03
CA ASP A 85 -0.30 8.70 1.80
C ASP A 85 0.64 8.44 2.98
N SER A 86 0.92 9.46 3.80
CA SER A 86 1.55 9.25 5.11
C SER A 86 0.70 8.34 5.99
N VAL A 87 -0.63 8.46 5.96
CA VAL A 87 -1.54 7.58 6.69
C VAL A 87 -1.62 6.23 5.99
N GLN A 88 -1.79 6.18 4.67
CA GLN A 88 -1.91 4.93 3.91
C GLN A 88 -0.64 4.06 3.93
N GLY A 89 0.55 4.64 4.06
CA GLY A 89 1.80 3.88 4.14
C GLY A 89 1.93 3.03 5.42
N ARG A 90 1.13 3.29 6.47
CA ARG A 90 1.18 2.53 7.73
C ARG A 90 -0.15 1.93 8.15
N SER A 91 -1.26 2.62 7.91
CA SER A 91 -2.55 2.27 8.52
C SER A 91 -3.11 0.93 8.03
N PRO A 92 -3.05 0.56 6.73
CA PRO A 92 -3.46 -0.77 6.29
C PRO A 92 -2.71 -1.88 7.04
N ASN A 93 -1.39 -1.77 7.16
CA ASN A 93 -0.58 -2.75 7.88
C ASN A 93 -0.98 -2.85 9.36
N VAL A 94 -1.05 -1.72 10.06
CA VAL A 94 -1.34 -1.69 11.50
C VAL A 94 -2.77 -2.12 11.82
N ALA A 95 -3.73 -1.75 10.96
CA ALA A 95 -5.15 -1.98 11.22
C ALA A 95 -5.66 -3.34 10.72
N LEU A 96 -5.10 -3.87 9.63
CA LEU A 96 -5.68 -5.03 8.93
C LEU A 96 -4.87 -6.32 9.12
N LEU A 97 -3.54 -6.26 9.18
CA LEU A 97 -2.72 -7.49 9.35
C LEU A 97 -3.05 -8.27 10.63
N PRO A 98 -3.34 -7.64 11.79
CA PRO A 98 -3.69 -8.40 12.99
C PRO A 98 -5.00 -9.19 12.89
N ILE A 99 -5.84 -8.90 11.89
CA ILE A 99 -7.19 -9.47 11.75
C ILE A 99 -7.40 -10.20 10.43
N VAL A 100 -6.43 -10.24 9.52
CA VAL A 100 -6.54 -10.98 8.24
C VAL A 100 -6.34 -12.48 8.47
N SER A 101 -7.05 -13.30 7.70
CA SER A 101 -7.05 -14.76 7.87
C SER A 101 -6.85 -15.58 6.59
N ILE A 102 -6.52 -14.93 5.48
CA ILE A 102 -6.16 -15.59 4.21
C ILE A 102 -4.88 -14.99 3.62
N PRO A 103 -3.99 -15.81 3.03
CA PRO A 103 -2.64 -15.38 2.63
C PRO A 103 -2.66 -14.36 1.49
N GLU A 104 -3.51 -14.52 0.49
CA GLU A 104 -3.55 -13.61 -0.67
C GLU A 104 -3.96 -12.17 -0.28
N LEU A 105 -4.78 -12.02 0.76
CA LEU A 105 -5.19 -10.71 1.27
C LEU A 105 -4.13 -10.11 2.18
N GLU A 106 -3.49 -10.92 3.02
CA GLU A 106 -2.38 -10.49 3.88
C GLU A 106 -1.27 -9.86 3.03
N THR A 107 -0.81 -10.58 2.00
CA THR A 107 0.23 -10.09 1.09
C THR A 107 -0.22 -8.91 0.25
N TRP A 108 -1.49 -8.84 -0.13
CA TRP A 108 -2.03 -7.66 -0.82
C TRP A 108 -1.97 -6.41 0.06
N ILE A 109 -2.33 -6.50 1.35
CA ILE A 109 -2.26 -5.37 2.29
C ILE A 109 -0.82 -4.84 2.40
N GLU A 110 0.16 -5.74 2.50
CA GLU A 110 1.58 -5.35 2.56
C GLU A 110 2.07 -4.72 1.25
N THR A 111 1.70 -5.32 0.11
CA THR A 111 2.07 -4.83 -1.23
C THR A 111 1.49 -3.44 -1.47
N TRP A 112 0.23 -3.24 -1.09
CA TRP A 112 -0.46 -1.96 -1.15
C TRP A 112 0.25 -0.93 -0.26
N ALA A 113 0.41 -1.21 1.04
CA ALA A 113 1.05 -0.26 1.96
C ALA A 113 2.47 0.10 1.51
N PHE A 114 3.23 -0.87 0.98
CA PHE A 114 4.54 -0.63 0.37
C PHE A 114 4.45 0.39 -0.78
N SER A 115 3.52 0.22 -1.72
CA SER A 115 3.34 1.16 -2.83
C SER A 115 3.00 2.59 -2.37
N GLU A 116 2.22 2.74 -1.29
CA GLU A 116 1.90 4.05 -0.70
C GLU A 116 3.14 4.73 -0.09
N THR A 117 4.12 3.95 0.37
CA THR A 117 5.42 4.52 0.77
C THR A 117 6.18 5.08 -0.43
N ILE A 118 6.05 4.48 -1.62
CA ILE A 118 6.66 4.99 -2.85
C ILE A 118 5.98 6.29 -3.28
N HIS A 119 4.65 6.39 -3.15
CA HIS A 119 3.93 7.64 -3.36
C HIS A 119 4.43 8.74 -2.40
N SER A 120 4.57 8.43 -1.11
CA SER A 120 5.10 9.37 -0.11
C SER A 120 6.52 9.84 -0.44
N ARG A 121 7.39 8.94 -0.92
CA ARG A 121 8.74 9.29 -1.41
C ARG A 121 8.68 10.20 -2.63
N SER A 122 7.70 10.01 -3.51
CA SER A 122 7.55 10.87 -4.69
C SER A 122 7.22 12.32 -4.33
N TYR A 123 6.41 12.56 -3.29
CA TYR A 123 6.18 13.92 -2.81
C TYR A 123 7.39 14.59 -2.16
N THR A 124 8.38 13.80 -1.72
CA THR A 124 9.66 14.33 -1.23
C THR A 124 10.62 14.65 -2.37
N HIS A 125 10.46 13.96 -3.52
CA HIS A 125 11.23 14.20 -4.74
C HIS A 125 10.74 15.44 -5.50
N ILE A 126 9.43 15.68 -5.50
CA ILE A 126 8.78 16.92 -5.95
C ILE A 126 9.21 18.09 -5.04
#